data_AF-A0A6J5FNV8-F1
#
_entry.id   AF-A0A6J5FNV8-F1
#
_cell.length_a   1.000
_cell.length_b   1.000
_cell.length_c   1.000
_cell.angle_alpha   90.00
_cell.angle_beta   90.00
_cell.angle_gamma   90.00
#
_symmetry.space_group_name_H-M   'P 1'
#
loop_
_entity.id
_entity.type
_entity.pdbx_description
1 polymer ?
#
loop_
_entity_poly.entity_id
_entity_poly.type
_entity_poly.pdbx_seq_one_letter_code
_entity_poly.pdbx_strand_id
1 'polypeptide(L)'
;MKTLSLRVSRAAARARVARLSGNRLRLIAAGALCVGASLLTSGCSSVGAASGAAAGVASGLVTSNPAVAIGVGIAVQAATDEVVGRYMRSMHKDQQDLIAALAGAMPVGETRPWSVKHTLPIENGHGEVRVTRAFGSALALCKEFVFSVKDGDGPNAPQAWFTASACQQDKGWKWASAEPAVERWGNLQ
;
A
#
# COMPACT_ATOMS: atom_id res chain seq x y z
N MET A 1 -29.14 -57.48 30.51
CA MET A 1 -28.33 -57.93 29.36
C MET A 1 -28.92 -57.34 28.07
N LYS A 2 -28.28 -57.55 26.91
CA LYS A 2 -28.75 -57.21 25.53
C LYS A 2 -30.22 -57.62 25.28
N THR A 3 -31.07 -57.05 24.41
CA THR A 3 -31.03 -55.94 23.40
C THR A 3 -32.50 -55.42 23.17
N LEU A 4 -33.03 -54.74 22.12
CA LEU A 4 -32.64 -54.48 20.71
C LEU A 4 -33.38 -53.25 20.09
N SER A 5 -32.68 -52.52 19.21
CA SER A 5 -33.07 -51.67 18.04
C SER A 5 -34.47 -51.02 17.85
N LEU A 6 -34.42 -49.69 17.60
CA LEU A 6 -35.19 -48.81 16.68
C LEU A 6 -36.63 -49.15 16.22
N ARG A 7 -37.48 -48.10 16.23
CA ARG A 7 -38.13 -47.56 15.01
C ARG A 7 -38.38 -46.04 15.13
N VAL A 8 -37.99 -45.27 14.12
CA VAL A 8 -38.19 -43.80 14.06
C VAL A 8 -39.45 -43.50 13.23
N SER A 9 -40.44 -42.86 13.84
CA SER A 9 -41.63 -42.34 13.14
C SER A 9 -41.50 -40.84 12.88
N ARG A 10 -41.71 -40.43 11.62
CA ARG A 10 -41.63 -39.03 11.17
C ARG A 10 -42.91 -38.26 11.53
N ALA A 11 -42.79 -37.08 12.14
CA ALA A 11 -43.93 -36.18 12.38
C ALA A 11 -43.57 -34.68 12.16
N ALA A 12 -43.73 -34.23 10.91
CA ALA A 12 -44.05 -32.86 10.49
C ALA A 12 -43.43 -31.65 11.26
N ALA A 13 -42.15 -31.36 11.02
CA ALA A 13 -41.63 -30.00 11.22
C ALA A 13 -42.24 -29.04 10.17
N ARG A 14 -43.32 -28.32 10.55
CA ARG A 14 -44.00 -27.34 9.67
C ARG A 14 -43.14 -26.08 9.49
N ALA A 15 -42.20 -26.12 8.53
CA ALA A 15 -41.42 -24.97 8.10
C ALA A 15 -42.35 -23.85 7.59
N ARG A 16 -42.46 -22.75 8.34
CA ARG A 16 -43.30 -21.60 7.98
C ARG A 16 -42.55 -20.69 7.00
N VAL A 17 -42.34 -21.19 5.78
CA VAL A 17 -41.66 -20.45 4.70
C VAL A 17 -42.48 -19.22 4.32
N ALA A 18 -42.04 -18.05 4.77
CA ALA A 18 -42.62 -16.78 4.38
C ALA A 18 -42.43 -16.58 2.87
N ARG A 19 -43.52 -16.33 2.13
CA ARG A 19 -43.47 -16.03 0.69
C ARG A 19 -42.88 -14.64 0.46
N LEU A 20 -41.55 -14.54 0.48
CA LEU A 20 -40.83 -13.36 0.00
C LEU A 20 -41.16 -13.16 -1.48
N SER A 21 -41.73 -12.01 -1.82
CA SER A 21 -42.04 -11.63 -3.21
C SER A 21 -40.81 -11.77 -4.09
N GLY A 22 -40.97 -12.33 -5.29
CA GLY A 22 -39.88 -12.57 -6.24
C GLY A 22 -39.09 -11.30 -6.59
N ASN A 23 -39.69 -10.11 -6.48
CA ASN A 23 -38.99 -8.85 -6.68
C ASN A 23 -37.99 -8.55 -5.54
N ARG A 24 -38.31 -8.92 -4.29
CA ARG A 24 -37.36 -8.82 -3.17
C ARG A 24 -36.21 -9.82 -3.32
N LEU A 25 -36.51 -11.04 -3.77
CA LEU A 25 -35.47 -12.04 -4.06
C LEU A 25 -34.52 -11.58 -5.17
N ARG A 26 -35.04 -10.96 -6.24
CA ARG A 26 -34.23 -10.37 -7.32
C ARG A 26 -33.36 -9.20 -6.83
N LEU A 27 -33.89 -8.30 -6.01
CA LEU A 27 -33.12 -7.19 -5.43
C LEU A 27 -32.00 -7.67 -4.49
N ILE A 28 -32.28 -8.68 -3.65
CA ILE A 28 -31.27 -9.29 -2.78
C ILE A 28 -30.19 -10.00 -3.60
N ALA A 29 -30.58 -10.75 -4.65
CA ALA A 29 -29.63 -11.42 -5.53
C ALA A 29 -28.74 -10.42 -6.31
N ALA A 30 -29.31 -9.33 -6.81
CA ALA A 30 -28.56 -8.27 -7.49
C ALA A 30 -27.58 -7.58 -6.53
N GLY A 31 -28.02 -7.21 -5.32
CA GLY A 31 -27.16 -6.64 -4.30
C GLY A 31 -26.00 -7.56 -3.89
N ALA A 32 -26.29 -8.85 -3.69
CA ALA A 32 -25.28 -9.87 -3.38
C ALA A 32 -24.27 -10.05 -4.53
N LEU A 33 -24.72 -9.99 -5.78
CA LEU A 33 -23.83 -10.09 -6.96
C LEU A 33 -22.91 -8.87 -7.07
N CYS A 34 -23.42 -7.66 -6.85
CA CYS A 34 -22.62 -6.43 -6.85
C CYS A 34 -21.58 -6.41 -5.72
N VAL A 35 -21.97 -6.79 -4.50
CA VAL A 35 -21.05 -6.85 -3.34
C VAL A 35 -20.00 -7.95 -3.53
N GLY A 36 -20.39 -9.11 -4.09
CA GLY A 36 -19.46 -10.18 -4.43
C GLY A 36 -18.44 -9.74 -5.50
N ALA A 37 -18.87 -9.02 -6.52
CA ALA A 37 -17.98 -8.50 -7.57
C ALA A 37 -16.93 -7.51 -7.02
N SER A 38 -17.31 -6.59 -6.12
CA SER A 38 -16.35 -5.65 -5.52
C SER A 38 -15.35 -6.30 -4.58
N LEU A 39 -15.74 -7.37 -3.87
CA LEU A 39 -14.84 -8.14 -2.99
C LEU A 39 -13.83 -9.00 -3.78
N LEU A 40 -14.11 -9.33 -5.04
CA LEU A 40 -13.22 -10.10 -5.90
C LEU A 40 -12.22 -9.22 -6.67
N THR A 41 -12.43 -7.90 -6.74
CA THR A 41 -11.52 -6.95 -7.40
C THR A 41 -10.64 -6.15 -6.45
N SER A 42 -10.87 -6.23 -5.13
CA SER A 42 -10.22 -5.40 -4.11
C SER A 42 -8.79 -5.82 -3.73
N GLY A 43 -7.98 -6.26 -4.71
CA GLY A 43 -6.69 -6.93 -4.48
C GLY A 43 -5.55 -6.07 -3.93
N CYS A 44 -5.50 -4.76 -4.23
CA CYS A 44 -4.44 -3.86 -3.75
C CYS A 44 -4.86 -2.41 -3.44
N SER A 45 -6.12 -2.01 -3.70
CA SER A 45 -6.57 -0.60 -3.59
C SER A 45 -7.64 -0.37 -2.50
N SER A 46 -7.75 -1.29 -1.54
CA SER A 46 -9.02 -1.52 -0.83
C SER A 46 -9.33 -0.55 0.33
N VAL A 47 -8.37 0.21 0.86
CA VAL A 47 -8.61 1.01 2.08
C VAL A 47 -9.56 2.18 1.82
N GLY A 48 -9.29 3.02 0.81
CA GLY A 48 -10.16 4.15 0.45
C GLY A 48 -11.52 3.72 -0.11
N ALA A 49 -11.53 2.65 -0.92
CA ALA A 49 -12.77 2.11 -1.47
C ALA A 49 -13.69 1.53 -0.37
N ALA A 50 -13.15 0.78 0.59
CA ALA A 50 -13.93 0.20 1.68
C ALA A 50 -14.41 1.27 2.68
N SER A 51 -13.57 2.26 3.02
CA SER A 51 -13.97 3.36 3.92
C SER A 51 -15.01 4.28 3.27
N GLY A 52 -14.85 4.62 1.99
CA GLY A 52 -15.83 5.37 1.20
C GLY A 52 -17.18 4.64 1.09
N ALA A 53 -17.17 3.34 0.80
CA ALA A 53 -18.39 2.52 0.77
C ALA A 53 -19.08 2.45 2.13
N ALA A 54 -18.34 2.22 3.22
CA ALA A 54 -18.89 2.19 4.58
C ALA A 54 -19.48 3.56 5.00
N ALA A 55 -18.81 4.67 4.67
CA ALA A 55 -19.31 6.01 4.94
C ALA A 55 -20.56 6.37 4.09
N GLY A 56 -20.61 5.92 2.83
CA GLY A 56 -21.80 6.04 1.98
C GLY A 56 -23.00 5.27 2.54
N VAL A 57 -22.80 4.04 3.02
CA VAL A 57 -23.85 3.26 3.70
C VAL A 57 -24.29 3.92 5.00
N ALA A 58 -23.35 4.36 5.85
CA ALA A 58 -23.67 4.98 7.13
C ALA A 58 -24.40 6.33 6.97
N SER A 59 -23.99 7.17 6.02
CA SER A 59 -24.70 8.40 5.68
C SER A 59 -26.08 8.12 5.06
N GLY A 60 -26.24 7.02 4.30
CA GLY A 60 -27.54 6.52 3.84
C GLY A 60 -28.53 6.14 4.96
N LEU A 61 -28.06 5.90 6.19
CA LEU A 61 -28.92 5.70 7.37
C LEU A 61 -29.38 7.03 8.00
N VAL A 62 -28.63 8.11 7.79
CA VAL A 62 -28.91 9.45 8.33
C VAL A 62 -29.70 10.30 7.32
N THR A 63 -29.49 10.10 6.02
CA THR A 63 -30.22 10.76 4.94
C THR A 63 -30.58 9.77 3.84
N SER A 64 -31.89 9.68 3.53
CA SER A 64 -32.39 8.83 2.45
C SER A 64 -32.16 9.42 1.04
N ASN A 65 -31.39 10.51 0.92
CA ASN A 65 -31.02 11.09 -0.37
C ASN A 65 -29.76 10.38 -0.93
N PRO A 66 -29.88 9.58 -2.01
CA PRO A 66 -28.75 8.81 -2.54
C PRO A 66 -27.63 9.71 -3.08
N ALA A 67 -27.92 10.92 -3.56
CA ALA A 67 -26.89 11.84 -4.03
C ALA A 67 -25.98 12.32 -2.88
N VAL A 68 -26.52 12.47 -1.67
CA VAL A 68 -25.72 12.83 -0.48
C VAL A 68 -24.88 11.63 -0.01
N ALA A 69 -25.46 10.43 0.01
CA ALA A 69 -24.71 9.21 0.35
C ALA A 69 -23.53 8.95 -0.62
N ILE A 70 -23.75 9.15 -1.93
CA ILE A 70 -22.69 9.06 -2.96
C ILE A 70 -21.64 10.16 -2.74
N GLY A 71 -22.07 11.41 -2.51
CA GLY A 71 -21.15 12.53 -2.26
C GLY A 71 -20.25 12.33 -1.04
N VAL A 72 -20.81 11.82 0.08
CA VAL A 72 -20.05 11.47 1.28
C VAL A 72 -19.07 10.33 1.01
N GLY A 73 -19.50 9.27 0.30
CA GLY A 73 -18.61 8.15 -0.04
C GLY A 73 -17.41 8.57 -0.89
N ILE A 74 -17.62 9.39 -1.92
CA ILE A 74 -16.55 9.95 -2.76
C ILE A 74 -15.62 10.85 -1.95
N ALA A 75 -16.15 11.71 -1.08
CA ALA A 75 -15.35 12.62 -0.25
C ALA A 75 -14.47 11.86 0.75
N VAL A 76 -14.99 10.81 1.40
CA VAL A 76 -14.23 9.97 2.33
C VAL A 76 -13.16 9.15 1.61
N GLN A 77 -13.48 8.60 0.43
CA GLN A 77 -12.48 7.89 -0.39
C GLN A 77 -11.33 8.85 -0.79
N ALA A 78 -11.64 10.01 -1.37
CA ALA A 78 -10.63 10.97 -1.80
C ALA A 78 -9.74 11.48 -0.64
N ALA A 79 -10.33 11.69 0.56
CA ALA A 79 -9.58 12.03 1.75
C ALA A 79 -8.67 10.88 2.23
N THR A 80 -9.15 9.63 2.17
CA THR A 80 -8.35 8.44 2.51
C THR A 80 -7.18 8.24 1.54
N ASP A 81 -7.44 8.37 0.24
CA ASP A 81 -6.45 8.16 -0.82
C ASP A 81 -5.32 9.21 -0.77
N GLU A 82 -5.63 10.48 -0.47
CA GLU A 82 -4.59 11.50 -0.20
C GLU A 82 -3.87 11.30 1.14
N VAL A 83 -4.53 10.83 2.20
CA VAL A 83 -3.84 10.50 3.47
C VAL A 83 -2.85 9.36 3.28
N VAL A 84 -3.25 8.28 2.58
CA VAL A 84 -2.35 7.16 2.24
C VAL A 84 -1.23 7.64 1.31
N GLY A 85 -1.56 8.37 0.24
CA GLY A 85 -0.56 8.92 -0.68
C GLY A 85 0.44 9.84 0.01
N ARG A 86 0.00 10.69 0.94
CA ARG A 86 0.86 11.56 1.75
C ARG A 86 1.74 10.77 2.72
N TYR A 87 1.22 9.70 3.33
CA TYR A 87 2.01 8.83 4.18
C TYR A 87 3.15 8.17 3.40
N MET A 88 2.86 7.54 2.26
CA MET A 88 3.88 6.91 1.40
C MET A 88 4.93 7.93 0.92
N ARG A 89 4.50 9.14 0.50
CA ARG A 89 5.43 10.24 0.14
C ARG A 89 6.36 10.64 1.29
N SER A 90 5.89 10.62 2.55
CA SER A 90 6.76 10.85 3.71
C SER A 90 7.76 9.72 3.89
N MET A 91 7.30 8.47 3.88
CA MET A 91 8.14 7.28 4.10
C MET A 91 9.32 7.22 3.11
N HIS A 92 9.06 7.44 1.82
CA HIS A 92 10.12 7.51 0.80
C HIS A 92 11.05 8.72 1.01
N LYS A 93 10.51 9.87 1.44
CA LYS A 93 11.30 11.07 1.73
C LYS A 93 12.22 10.88 2.93
N ASP A 94 11.76 10.19 3.97
CA ASP A 94 12.53 9.94 5.20
C ASP A 94 13.70 8.98 4.92
N GLN A 95 13.48 7.97 4.06
CA GLN A 95 14.56 7.12 3.51
C GLN A 95 15.57 7.94 2.68
N GLN A 96 15.10 8.79 1.76
CA GLN A 96 15.97 9.62 0.92
C GLN A 96 16.79 10.64 1.73
N ASP A 97 16.19 11.33 2.69
CA ASP A 97 16.90 12.29 3.55
C ASP A 97 17.94 11.58 4.45
N LEU A 98 17.65 10.38 4.97
CA LEU A 98 18.61 9.60 5.74
C LEU A 98 19.79 9.10 4.89
N ILE A 99 19.53 8.54 3.70
CA ILE A 99 20.59 8.06 2.81
C ILE A 99 21.42 9.23 2.26
N ALA A 100 20.81 10.37 1.93
CA ALA A 100 21.53 11.57 1.49
C ALA A 100 22.45 12.13 2.59
N ALA A 101 21.98 12.15 3.85
CA ALA A 101 22.82 12.52 4.99
C ALA A 101 23.97 11.51 5.21
N LEU A 102 23.71 10.21 5.06
CA LEU A 102 24.69 9.15 5.20
C LEU A 102 25.80 9.26 4.15
N ALA A 103 25.44 9.26 2.86
CA ALA A 103 26.39 9.45 1.74
C ALA A 103 27.11 10.80 1.82
N GLY A 104 26.41 11.84 2.28
CA GLY A 104 26.96 13.15 2.58
C GLY A 104 28.10 13.12 3.61
N ALA A 105 27.97 12.29 4.65
CA ALA A 105 28.96 12.10 5.70
C ALA A 105 30.04 11.02 5.39
N MET A 106 30.03 10.41 4.21
CA MET A 106 30.98 9.36 3.80
C MET A 106 32.08 9.91 2.87
N PRO A 107 33.36 9.53 3.04
CA PRO A 107 34.39 9.73 2.03
C PRO A 107 34.14 8.85 0.80
N VAL A 108 34.76 9.21 -0.33
CA VAL A 108 34.64 8.45 -1.59
C VAL A 108 35.29 7.06 -1.43
N GLY A 109 34.61 6.02 -1.89
CA GLY A 109 35.05 4.63 -1.81
C GLY A 109 34.52 3.86 -0.60
N GLU A 110 34.03 4.55 0.44
CA GLU A 110 33.45 3.94 1.64
C GLU A 110 32.06 3.33 1.35
N THR A 111 31.74 2.22 2.04
CA THR A 111 30.41 1.60 2.08
C THR A 111 29.91 1.60 3.53
N ARG A 112 28.63 1.93 3.75
CA ARG A 112 27.96 1.77 5.06
C ARG A 112 26.57 1.16 4.90
N PRO A 113 26.09 0.37 5.87
CA PRO A 113 24.70 -0.07 5.91
C PRO A 113 23.75 1.09 6.23
N TRP A 114 22.53 1.00 5.75
CA TRP A 114 21.42 1.89 6.11
C TRP A 114 20.17 1.07 6.45
N SER A 115 19.30 1.62 7.28
CA SER A 115 17.96 1.09 7.52
C SER A 115 17.05 2.20 8.06
N VAL A 116 15.76 2.13 7.73
CA VAL A 116 14.73 3.00 8.36
C VAL A 116 13.65 2.12 8.97
N LYS A 117 13.30 2.40 10.23
CA LYS A 117 12.22 1.71 10.96
C LYS A 117 11.05 2.66 11.13
N HIS A 118 9.98 2.40 10.40
CA HIS A 118 8.75 3.16 10.45
C HIS A 118 7.73 2.52 11.40
N THR A 119 6.76 3.31 11.90
CA THR A 119 5.72 2.84 12.83
C THR A 119 4.77 1.80 12.22
N LEU A 120 4.57 1.85 10.90
CA LEU A 120 3.88 0.80 10.14
C LEU A 120 4.93 0.04 9.30
N PRO A 121 5.17 -1.25 9.57
CA PRO A 121 6.31 -1.98 9.00
C PRO A 121 6.05 -2.51 7.58
N ILE A 122 5.43 -1.69 6.72
CA ILE A 122 5.13 -2.04 5.32
C ILE A 122 6.33 -1.75 4.42
N GLU A 123 7.11 -0.70 4.75
CA GLU A 123 8.24 -0.19 3.95
C GLU A 123 9.48 0.03 4.84
N ASN A 124 9.90 -1.00 5.57
CA ASN A 124 11.11 -0.97 6.42
C ASN A 124 12.39 -1.25 5.60
N GLY A 125 12.63 -0.38 4.62
CA GLY A 125 13.79 -0.47 3.73
C GLY A 125 15.12 -0.50 4.48
N HIS A 126 15.99 -1.41 4.06
CA HIS A 126 17.37 -1.53 4.54
C HIS A 126 18.29 -2.01 3.41
N GLY A 127 19.59 -1.80 3.58
CA GLY A 127 20.59 -2.19 2.58
C GLY A 127 21.94 -1.53 2.82
N GLU A 128 22.67 -1.27 1.74
CA GLU A 128 24.01 -0.67 1.75
C GLU A 128 24.05 0.58 0.86
N VAL A 129 24.84 1.59 1.26
CA VAL A 129 25.16 2.79 0.51
C VAL A 129 26.67 2.81 0.28
N ARG A 130 27.11 3.15 -0.94
CA ARG A 130 28.54 3.30 -1.28
C ARG A 130 28.76 4.57 -2.11
N VAL A 131 29.61 5.48 -1.62
CA VAL A 131 29.96 6.71 -2.36
C VAL A 131 30.96 6.37 -3.46
N THR A 132 30.60 6.61 -4.72
CA THR A 132 31.43 6.33 -5.89
C THR A 132 32.28 7.53 -6.30
N ARG A 133 31.79 8.77 -6.10
CA ARG A 133 32.46 10.00 -6.52
C ARG A 133 32.01 11.21 -5.70
N ALA A 134 32.89 12.20 -5.57
CA ALA A 134 32.54 13.56 -5.19
C ALA A 134 32.92 14.53 -6.32
N PHE A 135 32.10 15.57 -6.55
CA PHE A 135 32.31 16.55 -7.61
C PHE A 135 31.71 17.92 -7.25
N GLY A 136 32.22 18.99 -7.85
CA GLY A 136 31.60 20.30 -7.81
C GLY A 136 30.63 20.50 -8.97
N SER A 137 29.47 21.09 -8.70
CA SER A 137 28.61 21.71 -9.70
C SER A 137 28.69 23.24 -9.56
N ALA A 138 28.10 23.98 -10.50
CA ALA A 138 28.03 25.45 -10.41
C ALA A 138 27.14 25.98 -9.26
N LEU A 139 26.37 25.11 -8.59
CA LEU A 139 25.47 25.49 -7.49
C LEU A 139 25.89 24.88 -6.13
N ALA A 140 26.48 23.69 -6.13
CA ALA A 140 26.75 22.92 -4.91
C ALA A 140 27.88 21.89 -5.07
N LEU A 141 28.51 21.50 -3.96
CA LEU A 141 29.28 20.27 -3.88
C LEU A 141 28.32 19.08 -3.84
N CYS A 142 28.60 18.05 -4.64
CA CYS A 142 27.74 16.88 -4.80
C CYS A 142 28.53 15.57 -4.70
N LYS A 143 27.83 14.49 -4.38
CA LYS A 143 28.35 13.12 -4.34
C LYS A 143 27.43 12.20 -5.14
N GLU A 144 28.02 11.38 -5.99
CA GLU A 144 27.37 10.21 -6.57
C GLU A 144 27.59 9.03 -5.60
N PHE A 145 26.54 8.23 -5.42
CA PHE A 145 26.59 7.01 -4.65
C PHE A 145 25.69 5.96 -5.31
N VAL A 146 26.03 4.69 -5.10
CA VAL A 146 25.12 3.58 -5.40
C VAL A 146 24.57 3.08 -4.08
N PHE A 147 23.26 2.89 -4.00
CA PHE A 147 22.61 2.29 -2.84
C PHE A 147 21.80 1.07 -3.25
N SER A 148 21.51 0.22 -2.27
CA SER A 148 20.66 -0.95 -2.42
C SER A 148 19.46 -0.92 -1.49
N VAL A 149 18.38 -1.53 -1.93
CA VAL A 149 17.18 -1.85 -1.13
C VAL A 149 17.03 -3.36 -1.13
N LYS A 150 16.95 -3.99 0.05
CA LYS A 150 16.60 -5.40 0.21
C LYS A 150 15.10 -5.55 0.46
N ASP A 151 14.49 -6.50 -0.26
CA ASP A 151 13.08 -6.87 -0.11
C ASP A 151 12.95 -8.05 0.88
N GLY A 152 12.67 -7.71 2.13
CA GLY A 152 12.56 -8.64 3.26
C GLY A 152 13.88 -8.94 4.00
N ASP A 153 13.76 -9.55 5.19
CA ASP A 153 14.87 -9.80 6.12
C ASP A 153 15.60 -11.15 5.90
N GLY A 154 15.30 -11.86 4.80
CA GLY A 154 15.85 -13.18 4.52
C GLY A 154 17.32 -13.13 4.04
N PRO A 155 18.13 -14.19 4.27
CA PRO A 155 19.53 -14.21 3.81
C PRO A 155 19.67 -14.16 2.28
N ASN A 156 18.63 -14.58 1.55
CA ASN A 156 18.53 -14.54 0.09
C ASN A 156 17.47 -13.51 -0.38
N ALA A 157 17.17 -12.48 0.42
CA ALA A 157 16.26 -11.40 0.03
C ALA A 157 16.73 -10.73 -1.28
N PRO A 158 15.87 -10.56 -2.30
CA PRO A 158 16.27 -9.89 -3.53
C PRO A 158 16.66 -8.43 -3.25
N GLN A 159 17.75 -8.00 -3.87
CA GLN A 159 18.40 -6.72 -3.61
C GLN A 159 18.45 -5.89 -4.89
N ALA A 160 17.62 -4.85 -4.96
CA ALA A 160 17.64 -3.89 -6.06
C ALA A 160 18.74 -2.83 -5.82
N TRP A 161 19.46 -2.46 -6.88
CA TRP A 161 20.55 -1.47 -6.84
C TRP A 161 20.20 -0.24 -7.68
N PHE A 162 20.54 0.93 -7.15
CA PHE A 162 20.15 2.24 -7.69
C PHE A 162 21.34 3.19 -7.60
N THR A 163 21.55 3.99 -8.65
CA THR A 163 22.52 5.09 -8.63
C THR A 163 21.79 6.37 -8.23
N ALA A 164 22.36 7.15 -7.32
CA ALA A 164 21.78 8.41 -6.88
C ALA A 164 22.85 9.46 -6.63
N SER A 165 22.40 10.70 -6.51
CA SER A 165 23.25 11.82 -6.13
C SER A 165 22.65 12.63 -4.99
N ALA A 166 23.53 13.13 -4.13
CA ALA A 166 23.17 14.07 -3.07
C ALA A 166 24.08 15.29 -3.16
N CYS A 167 23.51 16.47 -2.98
CA CYS A 167 24.22 17.74 -3.02
C CYS A 167 24.11 18.46 -1.67
N GLN A 168 25.18 19.16 -1.30
CA GLN A 168 25.26 19.95 -0.08
C GLN A 168 24.45 21.25 -0.24
N GLN A 169 23.54 21.49 0.70
CA GLN A 169 22.78 22.73 0.86
C GLN A 169 23.06 23.34 2.24
N ASP A 170 22.57 24.55 2.50
CA ASP A 170 22.79 25.31 3.75
C ASP A 170 22.47 24.52 5.04
N LYS A 171 21.55 23.56 4.95
CA LYS A 171 21.06 22.73 6.07
C LYS A 171 21.54 21.28 6.00
N GLY A 172 22.60 21.00 5.25
CA GLY A 172 23.20 19.68 5.07
C GLY A 172 22.95 19.07 3.69
N TRP A 173 23.27 17.79 3.56
CA TRP A 173 23.16 17.05 2.29
C TRP A 173 21.71 16.70 1.97
N LYS A 174 21.29 16.93 0.72
CA LYS A 174 19.95 16.61 0.20
C LYS A 174 20.02 15.77 -1.05
N TRP A 175 19.04 14.89 -1.19
CA TRP A 175 18.82 14.07 -2.38
C TRP A 175 18.62 14.97 -3.61
N ALA A 176 19.30 14.64 -4.71
CA ALA A 176 19.27 15.43 -5.95
C ALA A 176 18.70 14.64 -7.14
N SER A 177 19.07 13.36 -7.29
CA SER A 177 18.49 12.46 -8.30
C SER A 177 18.61 10.99 -7.89
N ALA A 178 17.79 10.13 -8.51
CA ALA A 178 17.86 8.67 -8.43
C ALA A 178 17.55 8.06 -9.81
N GLU A 179 18.42 7.16 -10.27
CA GLU A 179 18.23 6.37 -11.49
C GLU A 179 18.43 4.88 -11.16
N PRO A 180 17.56 3.97 -11.63
CA PRO A 180 17.74 2.54 -11.42
C PRO A 180 18.96 2.04 -12.20
N ALA A 181 19.78 1.16 -11.59
CA ALA A 181 21.00 0.68 -12.24
C ALA A 181 20.73 -0.29 -13.42
N VAL A 182 19.53 -0.88 -13.47
CA VAL A 182 18.98 -1.77 -14.52
C VAL A 182 17.44 -1.68 -14.50
N GLU A 183 16.67 -1.91 -15.56
CA GLU A 183 16.99 -1.87 -17.00
C GLU A 183 16.25 -0.69 -17.65
N ARG A 184 16.84 -0.08 -18.68
CA ARG A 184 16.09 0.77 -19.63
C ARG A 184 16.62 0.69 -21.07
N TRP A 185 16.63 -0.51 -21.67
CA TRP A 185 16.67 -0.65 -23.13
C TRP A 185 15.97 -1.91 -23.66
N GLY A 186 14.65 -1.81 -23.82
CA GLY A 186 13.87 -2.70 -24.68
C GLY A 186 13.82 -2.18 -26.12
N ASN A 187 14.80 -2.53 -26.94
CA ASN A 187 14.80 -2.41 -28.41
C ASN A 187 14.54 -1.00 -29.03
N LEU A 188 14.84 0.09 -28.33
CA LEU A 188 14.93 1.44 -28.92
C LEU A 188 16.01 2.28 -28.19
N GLN A 189 17.10 2.52 -28.92
CA GLN A 189 17.96 3.70 -28.79
C GLN A 189 17.55 4.70 -29.88
#